data_AF-A0A831Z632-F1
#
_entry.id   AF-A0A831Z632-F1
#
_cell.length_a   1.000
_cell.length_b   1.000
_cell.length_c   1.000
_cell.angle_alpha   90.00
_cell.angle_beta   90.00
_cell.angle_gamma   90.00
#
_symmetry.space_group_name_H-M   'P 1'
#
loop_
_entity.id
_entity.type
_entity.pdbx_description
1 polymer ?
#
loop_
_entity_poly.entity_id
_entity_poly.type
_entity_poly.pdbx_seq_one_letter_code
_entity_poly.pdbx_strand_id
1 'polypeptide(L)'
;EWGHGRRSGWLSDYHLAVLDDETGGYVMVGKTFKGLTDEEFEEMTKRLLELKISERGYVVYVAPRIVVEVAYSEIQRSPRYESSFALRFARITRIRWDKSPREIATLSDLRKRYEMQQGKKAELK
;
A
#
# COMPACT_ATOMS: atom_id res chain seq x y z
N GLU A 1 -1.33 -1.51 11.01
CA GLU A 1 -2.19 -1.29 12.19
C GLU A 1 -2.56 -2.62 12.79
N TRP A 2 -2.68 -2.68 14.12
CA TRP A 2 -3.11 -3.89 14.81
C TRP A 2 -4.54 -4.27 14.42
N GLY A 3 -4.74 -5.55 14.14
CA GLY A 3 -6.04 -6.12 13.83
C GLY A 3 -6.93 -6.21 15.06
N HIS A 4 -8.22 -6.41 14.80
CA HIS A 4 -9.25 -6.56 15.83
C HIS A 4 -10.00 -7.89 15.61
N GLY A 5 -10.69 -8.39 16.64
CA GLY A 5 -11.46 -9.63 16.55
C GLY A 5 -10.58 -10.85 16.21
N ARG A 6 -10.93 -11.59 15.15
CA ARG A 6 -10.15 -12.77 14.69
C ARG A 6 -8.68 -12.44 14.39
N ARG A 7 -8.37 -11.22 13.98
CA ARG A 7 -7.01 -10.78 13.63
C ARG A 7 -6.30 -10.05 14.76
N SER A 8 -6.83 -10.15 15.97
CA SER A 8 -6.15 -9.64 17.16
C SER A 8 -4.78 -10.32 17.28
N GLY A 9 -3.73 -9.54 17.53
CA GLY A 9 -2.35 -10.03 17.59
C GLY A 9 -1.60 -10.00 16.25
N TRP A 10 -2.23 -9.62 15.14
CA TRP A 10 -1.56 -9.41 13.85
C TRP A 10 -1.64 -7.96 13.40
N LEU A 11 -0.55 -7.44 12.84
CA LEU A 11 -0.58 -6.22 12.04
C LEU A 11 -1.24 -6.57 10.72
N SER A 12 -2.51 -6.18 10.53
CA SER A 12 -3.33 -6.73 9.44
C SER A 12 -4.08 -5.69 8.60
N ASP A 13 -3.96 -4.40 8.93
CA ASP A 13 -4.33 -3.31 8.02
C ASP A 13 -3.07 -2.49 7.68
N TYR A 14 -2.69 -2.52 6.41
CA TYR A 14 -1.41 -2.01 5.92
C TYR A 14 -1.60 -0.71 5.15
N HIS A 15 -0.75 0.26 5.47
CA HIS A 15 -0.63 1.51 4.74
C HIS A 15 0.22 1.28 3.50
N LEU A 16 -0.32 1.61 2.32
CA LEU A 16 0.35 1.46 1.03
C LEU A 16 0.87 2.82 0.58
N ALA A 17 2.12 2.83 0.11
CA ALA A 17 2.77 4.02 -0.43
C ALA A 17 3.45 3.72 -1.77
N VAL A 18 3.66 4.76 -2.55
CA VAL A 18 4.44 4.77 -3.80
C VAL A 18 5.60 5.75 -3.66
N LEU A 19 6.59 5.63 -4.53
CA LEU A 19 7.71 6.56 -4.55
C LEU A 19 7.26 7.88 -5.20
N ASP A 20 7.52 8.98 -4.53
CA ASP A 20 7.41 10.30 -5.14
C ASP A 20 8.71 10.61 -5.88
N ASP A 21 8.64 10.68 -7.21
CA ASP A 21 9.78 10.93 -8.09
C ASP A 21 10.36 12.34 -7.93
N GLU A 22 9.58 13.31 -7.43
CA GLU A 22 10.06 14.69 -7.23
C GLU A 22 10.85 14.83 -5.92
N THR A 23 10.34 14.24 -4.84
CA THR A 23 10.95 14.38 -3.50
C THR A 23 11.86 13.22 -3.10
N GLY A 24 11.77 12.08 -3.79
CA GLY A 24 12.39 10.82 -3.38
C GLY A 24 11.75 10.18 -2.13
N GLY A 25 10.66 10.76 -1.64
CA GLY A 25 9.90 10.29 -0.47
C GLY A 25 8.87 9.22 -0.81
N TYR A 26 8.16 8.75 0.22
CA TYR A 26 7.07 7.79 0.07
C TYR A 26 5.73 8.47 0.36
N VAL A 27 4.84 8.46 -0.63
CA VAL A 27 3.51 9.07 -0.51
C VAL A 27 2.43 8.01 -0.45
N MET A 28 1.51 8.19 0.50
CA MET A 28 0.42 7.26 0.77
C MET A 28 -0.60 7.22 -0.37
N VAL A 29 -1.10 6.02 -0.70
CA VAL A 29 -2.08 5.79 -1.78
C VAL A 29 -3.25 4.90 -1.37
N GLY A 30 -3.31 4.50 -0.10
CA GLY A 30 -4.40 3.67 0.38
C GLY A 30 -4.03 2.85 1.60
N LYS A 31 -4.99 2.03 2.03
CA LYS A 31 -4.78 0.95 2.97
C LYS A 31 -5.38 -0.34 2.44
N THR A 32 -4.84 -1.46 2.87
CA THR A 32 -5.42 -2.77 2.60
C THR A 32 -5.22 -3.74 3.74
N PHE A 33 -6.25 -4.55 3.96
CA PHE A 33 -6.27 -5.67 4.90
C PHE A 33 -6.53 -7.01 4.17
N LYS A 34 -6.52 -7.00 2.83
CA LYS A 34 -6.83 -8.16 2.00
C LYS A 34 -5.57 -8.64 1.30
N GLY A 35 -5.46 -9.95 1.14
CA GLY A 35 -4.47 -10.53 0.23
C GLY A 35 -3.57 -11.58 0.83
N LEU A 36 -3.37 -11.55 2.14
CA LEU A 36 -2.48 -12.45 2.85
C LEU A 36 -3.24 -13.63 3.47
N THR A 37 -2.57 -14.78 3.56
CA THR A 37 -2.97 -15.92 4.40
C THR A 37 -2.67 -15.66 5.87
N ASP A 38 -3.17 -16.52 6.76
CA ASP A 38 -2.92 -16.40 8.21
C ASP A 38 -1.41 -16.54 8.51
N GLU A 39 -0.70 -17.45 7.84
CA GLU A 39 0.76 -17.62 7.95
C GLU A 39 1.53 -16.38 7.44
N GLU A 40 1.07 -15.78 6.34
CA GLU A 40 1.66 -14.55 5.81
C GLU A 40 1.40 -13.35 6.73
N PHE A 41 0.25 -13.30 7.43
CA PHE A 41 0.01 -12.27 8.46
C PHE A 41 0.97 -12.41 9.64
N GLU A 42 1.25 -13.64 10.08
CA GLU A 42 2.23 -13.90 11.14
C GLU A 42 3.63 -13.46 10.74
N GLU A 43 4.09 -13.87 9.56
CA GLU A 43 5.41 -13.48 9.05
C GLU A 43 5.51 -11.97 8.87
N MET A 44 4.51 -11.36 8.22
CA MET A 44 4.47 -9.91 8.00
C MET A 44 4.48 -9.15 9.34
N THR A 45 3.71 -9.60 10.33
CA THR A 45 3.67 -8.99 11.66
C THR A 45 5.05 -9.01 12.30
N LYS A 46 5.73 -10.17 12.31
CA LYS A 46 7.08 -10.30 12.84
C LYS A 46 8.05 -9.32 12.15
N ARG A 47 8.04 -9.27 10.82
CA ARG A 47 8.92 -8.39 10.04
C ARG A 47 8.65 -6.91 10.28
N LEU A 48 7.40 -6.50 10.35
CA LEU A 48 7.05 -5.10 10.61
C LEU A 48 7.46 -4.68 12.02
N LEU A 49 7.38 -5.57 13.01
CA LEU A 49 7.86 -5.30 14.37
C LEU A 49 9.38 -5.19 14.43
N GLU A 50 10.13 -5.99 13.66
CA GLU A 50 11.59 -5.83 13.50
C GLU A 50 11.96 -4.47 12.89
N LEU A 51 11.07 -3.88 12.09
CA LEU A 51 11.25 -2.60 11.41
C LEU A 51 10.61 -1.41 12.15
N LYS A 52 10.04 -1.63 13.33
CA LYS A 52 9.32 -0.61 14.10
C LYS A 52 10.25 0.55 14.47
N ILE A 53 9.82 1.76 14.10
CA ILE A 53 10.43 3.03 14.52
C ILE A 53 9.70 3.57 15.75
N SER A 54 8.37 3.55 15.72
CA SER A 54 7.55 4.01 16.85
C SER A 54 6.16 3.38 16.79
N GLU A 55 5.41 3.50 17.88
CA GLU A 55 4.04 3.01 17.99
C GLU A 55 3.19 4.05 18.70
N ARG A 56 1.99 4.30 18.16
CA ARG A 56 1.00 5.25 18.71
C ARG A 56 -0.37 4.58 18.70
N GLY A 57 -0.85 4.19 19.87
CA GLY A 57 -2.09 3.43 20.00
C GLY A 57 -2.02 2.14 19.20
N TYR A 58 -2.93 1.94 18.26
CA TYR A 58 -2.99 0.74 17.41
C TYR A 58 -2.16 0.86 16.10
N VAL A 59 -1.47 1.98 15.90
CA VAL A 59 -0.67 2.26 14.70
C VAL A 59 0.81 2.06 14.99
N VAL A 60 1.45 1.18 14.21
CA VAL A 60 2.90 0.96 14.25
C VAL A 60 3.52 1.64 13.04
N TYR A 61 4.46 2.57 13.29
CA TYR A 61 5.26 3.22 12.27
C TYR A 61 6.55 2.42 12.07
N VAL A 62 6.85 2.09 10.82
CA VAL A 62 7.98 1.22 10.45
C VAL A 62 8.88 1.89 9.42
N ALA A 63 10.13 1.45 9.33
CA ALA A 63 10.99 1.81 8.22
C ALA A 63 10.41 1.21 6.91
N PRO A 64 10.31 1.99 5.81
CA PRO A 64 9.69 1.54 4.56
C PRO A 64 10.62 0.58 3.82
N ARG A 65 10.65 -0.69 4.24
CA ARG A 65 11.53 -1.73 3.67
C ARG A 65 10.81 -2.88 3.00
N ILE A 66 9.53 -3.09 3.30
CA ILE A 66 8.75 -4.19 2.72
C ILE A 66 8.07 -3.71 1.45
N VAL A 67 8.31 -4.42 0.34
CA VAL A 67 7.67 -4.18 -0.95
C VAL A 67 6.58 -5.23 -1.18
N VAL A 68 5.42 -4.78 -1.66
CA VAL A 68 4.29 -5.64 -1.98
C VAL A 68 3.79 -5.36 -3.39
N GLU A 69 3.32 -6.42 -4.03
CA GLU A 69 2.54 -6.32 -5.26
C GLU A 69 1.06 -6.20 -4.91
N VAL A 70 0.37 -5.26 -5.55
CA VAL A 70 -1.01 -4.90 -5.20
C VAL A 70 -1.87 -4.92 -6.45
N ALA A 71 -2.91 -5.74 -6.43
CA ALA A 71 -4.02 -5.67 -7.37
C ALA A 71 -5.05 -4.64 -6.88
N TYR A 72 -5.66 -3.92 -7.81
CA TYR A 72 -6.68 -2.90 -7.52
C TYR A 72 -7.68 -2.83 -8.69
N SER A 73 -8.89 -2.35 -8.43
CA SER A 73 -9.93 -2.22 -9.46
C SER A 73 -9.80 -0.94 -10.27
N GLU A 74 -9.49 0.17 -9.59
CA GLU A 74 -9.35 1.48 -10.22
C GLU A 74 -8.52 2.42 -9.34
N ILE A 75 -8.02 3.48 -9.98
CA ILE A 75 -7.40 4.62 -9.33
C ILE A 75 -8.43 5.76 -9.29
N GLN A 76 -8.57 6.40 -8.14
CA GLN A 76 -9.44 7.56 -7.95
C GLN A 76 -8.65 8.76 -7.44
N ARG A 77 -9.14 9.98 -7.75
CA ARG A 77 -8.68 11.18 -7.05
C ARG A 77 -9.16 11.16 -5.61
N SER A 78 -8.30 11.52 -4.68
CA SER A 78 -8.64 11.60 -3.25
C SER A 78 -7.94 12.78 -2.60
N PRO A 79 -8.67 13.70 -1.94
CA PRO A 79 -8.07 14.82 -1.22
C PRO A 79 -7.42 14.37 0.11
N ARG A 80 -7.59 13.10 0.51
CA ARG A 80 -7.08 12.57 1.79
C ARG A 80 -5.60 12.21 1.76
N TYR A 81 -5.02 12.07 0.58
CA TYR A 81 -3.64 11.65 0.42
C TYR A 81 -2.85 12.75 -0.29
N GLU A 82 -1.60 12.95 0.13
CA GLU A 82 -0.66 13.86 -0.52
C GLU A 82 -0.43 13.50 -1.99
N SER A 83 -0.47 12.20 -2.31
CA SER A 83 -0.44 11.69 -3.68
C SER A 83 -1.61 12.18 -4.55
N SER A 84 -2.66 12.75 -3.97
CA SER A 84 -3.93 13.08 -4.62
C SER A 84 -4.67 11.87 -5.22
N PHE A 85 -4.19 10.65 -5.01
CA PHE A 85 -4.73 9.42 -5.57
C PHE A 85 -4.99 8.36 -4.50
N ALA A 86 -5.96 7.48 -4.77
CA ALA A 86 -6.28 6.33 -3.94
C ALA A 86 -6.53 5.08 -4.79
N LEU A 87 -5.98 3.94 -4.36
CA LEU A 87 -6.26 2.63 -4.95
C LEU A 87 -7.56 2.06 -4.38
N ARG A 88 -8.53 1.75 -5.26
CA ARG A 88 -9.80 1.11 -4.87
C ARG A 88 -9.68 -0.41 -4.90
N PHE A 89 -10.30 -1.03 -3.90
CA PHE A 89 -10.30 -2.48 -3.68
C PHE A 89 -8.90 -3.09 -3.75
N ALA A 90 -7.91 -2.38 -3.19
CA ALA A 90 -6.53 -2.82 -3.13
C ALA A 90 -6.42 -4.14 -2.37
N ARG A 91 -5.67 -5.09 -2.92
CA ARG A 91 -5.38 -6.41 -2.34
C ARG A 91 -3.92 -6.75 -2.60
N ILE A 92 -3.20 -7.18 -1.58
CA ILE A 92 -1.84 -7.70 -1.75
C ILE A 92 -1.95 -9.02 -2.51
N THR A 93 -1.22 -9.14 -3.63
CA THR A 93 -1.13 -10.38 -4.39
C THR A 93 0.10 -11.19 -4.01
N ARG A 94 1.19 -10.50 -3.65
CA ARG A 94 2.46 -11.12 -3.30
C ARG A 94 3.35 -10.16 -2.52
N ILE A 95 4.12 -10.69 -1.58
CA ILE A 95 5.23 -9.94 -0.95
C ILE A 95 6.49 -10.09 -1.82
N ARG A 96 7.13 -8.96 -2.15
CA ARG A 96 8.25 -8.87 -3.10
C ARG A 96 9.57 -8.72 -2.38
N TRP A 97 10.05 -9.83 -1.81
CA TRP A 97 11.36 -9.90 -1.16
C TRP A 97 12.55 -9.68 -2.12
N ASP A 98 12.29 -9.83 -3.42
CA ASP A 98 13.23 -9.63 -4.51
C ASP A 98 13.44 -8.16 -4.88
N LYS A 99 12.63 -7.24 -4.36
CA LYS A 99 12.64 -5.82 -4.74
C LYS A 99 13.06 -4.90 -3.61
N SER A 100 13.83 -3.87 -3.94
CA SER A 100 14.12 -2.79 -3.02
C SER A 100 12.99 -1.75 -2.98
N PRO A 101 12.86 -0.99 -1.86
CA PRO A 101 11.89 0.10 -1.75
C PRO A 101 12.04 1.22 -2.78
N ARG A 102 13.13 1.28 -3.53
CA ARG A 102 13.35 2.26 -4.61
C ARG A 102 12.85 1.78 -5.97
N GLU A 103 12.49 0.51 -6.10
CA GLU A 103 12.01 -0.12 -7.34
C GLU A 103 10.48 -0.27 -7.38
N ILE A 104 9.78 0.43 -6.49
CA ILE A 104 8.33 0.46 -6.45
C ILE A 104 7.77 1.40 -7.51
N ALA A 105 6.47 1.30 -7.77
CA ALA A 105 5.79 2.24 -8.68
C ALA A 105 5.96 3.68 -8.19
N THR A 106 6.03 4.62 -9.13
CA THR A 106 6.14 6.05 -8.84
C THR A 106 4.78 6.75 -8.83
N LEU A 107 4.72 7.94 -8.24
CA LEU A 107 3.54 8.81 -8.30
C LEU A 107 3.20 9.17 -9.75
N SER A 108 4.23 9.45 -10.57
CA SER A 108 4.09 9.63 -12.02
C SER A 108 3.47 8.42 -12.73
N ASP A 109 3.83 7.18 -12.36
CA ASP A 109 3.20 5.98 -12.91
C ASP A 109 1.72 5.87 -12.57
N LEU A 110 1.35 6.23 -11.34
CA LEU A 110 -0.05 6.25 -10.91
C LEU A 110 -0.87 7.27 -11.70
N ARG A 111 -0.32 8.47 -11.94
CA ARG A 111 -0.97 9.52 -12.75
C ARG A 111 -1.24 9.02 -14.17
N LYS A 112 -0.24 8.44 -14.84
CA LYS A 112 -0.38 7.86 -16.19
C LYS A 112 -1.46 6.78 -16.22
N ARG A 113 -1.47 5.87 -15.24
CA ARG A 113 -2.48 4.80 -15.13
C ARG A 113 -3.88 5.36 -14.92
N TYR A 114 -4.02 6.42 -14.12
CA TYR A 114 -5.29 7.11 -13.93
C TYR A 114 -5.81 7.74 -15.22
N GLU A 115 -4.96 8.43 -15.99
CA GLU A 115 -5.33 9.06 -17.26
C GLU A 115 -5.78 8.02 -18.29
N MET A 116 -5.03 6.92 -18.44
CA MET A 116 -5.42 5.80 -19.30
C MET A 116 -6.76 5.19 -18.90
N GLN A 117 -7.04 5.09 -17.60
CA GLN A 117 -8.32 4.61 -17.09
C GLN A 117 -9.48 5.55 -17.45
N GLN A 118 -9.29 6.87 -17.37
CA GLN A 118 -10.31 7.84 -17.76
C GLN A 118 -10.57 7.82 -19.27
N GLY A 119 -9.52 7.71 -20.09
CA GLY A 119 -9.65 7.59 -21.55
C GLY A 119 -10.51 6.38 -21.94
N LYS A 120 -10.19 5.20 -21.41
CA LYS A 120 -10.97 3.98 -21.67
C LYS A 120 -12.44 4.09 -21.23
N LYS A 121 -12.71 4.75 -20.10
CA LYS A 121 -14.08 4.98 -19.63
C LYS A 121 -14.86 5.94 -20.53
N ALA A 122 -14.17 6.85 -21.23
CA ALA A 122 -14.80 7.76 -22.18
C ALA A 122 -15.10 7.06 -23.52
N GLU A 123 -14.25 6.15 -23.98
CA GLU A 123 -14.46 5.37 -25.21
C GLU A 123 -15.59 4.34 -25.10
N LEU A 124 -15.88 3.87 -23.87
CA LEU A 124 -16.93 2.90 -23.58
C LEU A 124 -18.33 3.53 -23.36
N LYS A 125 -18.43 4.85 -23.41
CA LYS A 125 -19.68 5.61 -23.26
C LYS A 125 -20.19 6.09 -24.61
#